data_AF-A0A2A2R4D6-F1
#
_entry.id   AF-A0A2A2R4D6-F1
#
_cell.length_a   1.000
_cell.length_b   1.000
_cell.length_c   1.000
_cell.angle_alpha   90.00
_cell.angle_beta   90.00
_cell.angle_gamma   90.00
#
_symmetry.space_group_name_H-M   'P 1'
#
loop_
_entity.id
_entity.type
_entity.pdbx_description
1 polymer ?
#
loop_
_entity_poly.entity_id
_entity_poly.type
_entity_poly.pdbx_seq_one_letter_code
_entity_poly.pdbx_strand_id
1 'polypeptide(L)'
;MIAPKSLFKRDSAINAADVPRRTFVRNALHGYEVKRDLNKAKFQDWQSARETASEIKFEGINHLDKYLAEFAKNAEARGTKVFFASTPTQAREYIINLAREKNVRSIIKSKTMTSEEIHLNDALEKEGFGVVESDLGEFIQQLRNEPPYHFVFPCMHLKRDEISQLFHDKIGSAQTDSPEELTMIARRFLREKYIQADMGISGANFIVAETGMISVTENEGNARLTTSLPKIHVALVGIEKILPKLEDLSLFLPMLGTAGAGQLMTGYNTMFGGPRQPGETDGPEEFHVVLIDNHRTELLADAEQRDALHCIRCGACLNVCPVFKNIGGHTYGTTYAGPVGSVITPHLRGLQDWKHLSGASSLCGACTEACPVKIDLHHHLLQNRRNAAAEKPVWWEKSLWIGFALLMRQPTLYYWLTKTAPIAQFFHPLVKGSILDPMQAWTRTREFPMSATTTFKDYWKQKKKQGAR
;
A
#
# COMPACT_ATOMS: atom_id res chain seq x y z
N MET A 1 9.24 -17.93 -15.02
CA MET A 1 8.29 -17.04 -14.30
C MET A 1 7.75 -15.98 -15.25
N ILE A 2 6.47 -15.63 -15.17
CA ILE A 2 5.87 -14.56 -15.98
C ILE A 2 6.36 -13.21 -15.44
N ALA A 3 6.78 -12.29 -16.30
CA ALA A 3 7.25 -10.96 -15.87
C ALA A 3 6.15 -10.17 -15.14
N PRO A 4 6.45 -9.42 -14.05
CA PRO A 4 5.44 -8.69 -13.26
C PRO A 4 4.51 -7.82 -14.09
N LYS A 5 5.07 -7.08 -15.07
CA LYS A 5 4.29 -6.24 -16.00
C LYS A 5 3.26 -7.03 -16.80
N SER A 6 3.59 -8.23 -17.24
CA SER A 6 2.70 -9.07 -18.04
C SER A 6 1.56 -9.62 -17.18
N LEU A 7 1.88 -10.04 -15.95
CA LEU A 7 0.89 -10.45 -14.95
C LEU A 7 -0.08 -9.31 -14.63
N PHE A 8 0.46 -8.12 -14.29
CA PHE A 8 -0.32 -6.92 -14.03
C PHE A 8 -1.30 -6.59 -15.16
N LYS A 9 -0.85 -6.64 -16.43
CA LYS A 9 -1.70 -6.34 -17.58
C LYS A 9 -2.82 -7.36 -17.78
N ARG A 10 -2.50 -8.65 -17.64
CA ARG A 10 -3.47 -9.74 -17.75
C ARG A 10 -4.54 -9.60 -16.68
N ASP A 11 -4.12 -9.47 -15.42
CA ASP A 11 -5.02 -9.44 -14.28
C ASP A 11 -5.84 -8.13 -14.28
N SER A 12 -5.23 -6.99 -14.68
CA SER A 12 -5.98 -5.74 -14.90
C SER A 12 -7.10 -5.89 -15.91
N ALA A 13 -6.87 -6.59 -17.03
CA ALA A 13 -7.88 -6.78 -18.07
C ALA A 13 -9.05 -7.64 -17.57
N ILE A 14 -8.76 -8.72 -16.83
CA ILE A 14 -9.77 -9.59 -16.22
C ILE A 14 -10.57 -8.78 -15.18
N ASN A 15 -9.86 -8.14 -14.25
CA ASN A 15 -10.44 -7.49 -13.09
C ASN A 15 -11.23 -6.22 -13.44
N ALA A 16 -10.84 -5.48 -14.48
CA ALA A 16 -11.56 -4.29 -14.94
C ALA A 16 -12.84 -4.66 -15.73
N ALA A 17 -12.91 -5.86 -16.31
CA ALA A 17 -14.08 -6.37 -17.01
C ALA A 17 -15.14 -6.95 -16.04
N ASP A 18 -14.75 -7.35 -14.84
CA ASP A 18 -15.65 -7.83 -13.79
C ASP A 18 -16.45 -6.68 -13.13
N VAL A 19 -17.58 -6.34 -13.75
CA VAL A 19 -18.45 -5.24 -13.33
C VAL A 19 -19.05 -5.47 -11.93
N PRO A 20 -19.58 -6.66 -11.56
CA PRO A 20 -20.09 -6.91 -10.22
C PRO A 20 -19.04 -6.68 -9.14
N ARG A 21 -17.86 -7.30 -9.27
CA ARG A 21 -16.77 -7.17 -8.29
C ARG A 21 -16.28 -5.74 -8.18
N ARG A 22 -16.10 -5.05 -9.31
CA ARG A 22 -15.73 -3.63 -9.33
C ARG A 22 -16.75 -2.77 -8.60
N THR A 23 -18.04 -3.00 -8.82
CA THR A 23 -19.11 -2.23 -8.19
C THR A 23 -19.11 -2.43 -6.68
N PHE A 24 -18.96 -3.68 -6.23
CA PHE A 24 -18.84 -4.04 -4.82
C PHE A 24 -17.65 -3.33 -4.14
N VAL A 25 -16.45 -3.46 -4.69
CA VAL A 25 -15.23 -2.84 -4.14
C VAL A 25 -15.34 -1.31 -4.14
N ARG A 26 -15.83 -0.71 -5.22
CA ARG A 26 -16.01 0.75 -5.31
C ARG A 26 -16.97 1.26 -4.25
N ASN A 27 -18.09 0.57 -4.04
CA ASN A 27 -19.09 0.96 -3.04
C ASN A 27 -18.52 0.87 -1.62
N ALA A 28 -17.78 -0.21 -1.31
CA ALA A 28 -17.11 -0.36 -0.02
C ALA A 28 -16.12 0.79 0.25
N LEU A 29 -15.22 1.07 -0.70
CA LEU A 29 -14.23 2.15 -0.57
C LEU A 29 -14.86 3.53 -0.48
N HIS A 30 -15.94 3.78 -1.23
CA HIS A 30 -16.69 5.03 -1.15
C HIS A 30 -17.30 5.25 0.24
N GLY A 31 -17.80 4.19 0.89
CA GLY A 31 -18.30 4.28 2.27
C GLY A 31 -17.25 4.79 3.26
N TYR A 32 -15.99 4.35 3.12
CA TYR A 32 -14.89 4.82 3.95
C TYR A 32 -14.51 6.28 3.65
N GLU A 33 -14.58 6.72 2.40
CA GLU A 33 -14.37 8.13 2.04
C GLU A 33 -15.39 9.05 2.69
N VAL A 34 -16.69 8.68 2.61
CA VAL A 34 -17.78 9.45 3.22
C VAL A 34 -17.59 9.55 4.73
N LYS A 35 -17.32 8.43 5.41
CA LYS A 35 -17.07 8.41 6.87
C LYS A 35 -15.85 9.23 7.26
N ARG A 36 -14.77 9.13 6.50
CA ARG A 36 -13.57 9.95 6.69
C ARG A 36 -13.92 11.43 6.60
N ASP A 37 -14.67 11.86 5.59
CA ASP A 37 -14.97 13.28 5.39
C ASP A 37 -15.87 13.85 6.48
N LEU A 38 -16.79 13.04 7.03
CA LEU A 38 -17.55 13.39 8.23
C LEU A 38 -16.67 13.55 9.47
N ASN A 39 -15.69 12.66 9.65
CA ASN A 39 -14.85 12.63 10.86
C ASN A 39 -13.66 13.60 10.80
N LYS A 40 -13.19 14.00 9.61
CA LYS A 40 -12.19 15.07 9.46
C LYS A 40 -12.65 16.38 10.09
N ALA A 41 -13.96 16.66 10.07
CA ALA A 41 -14.53 17.85 10.69
C ALA A 41 -14.47 17.85 12.22
N LYS A 42 -14.02 16.74 12.84
CA LYS A 42 -13.76 16.67 14.30
C LYS A 42 -12.39 17.20 14.69
N PHE A 43 -11.48 17.34 13.73
CA PHE A 43 -10.24 18.10 13.95
C PHE A 43 -10.58 19.59 13.99
N GLN A 44 -9.92 20.35 14.86
CA GLN A 44 -10.08 21.81 14.90
C GLN A 44 -9.75 22.42 13.54
N ASP A 45 -8.65 21.98 12.94
CA ASP A 45 -8.29 22.25 11.56
C ASP A 45 -7.58 21.03 10.96
N TRP A 46 -8.23 20.40 9.98
CA TRP A 46 -7.71 19.23 9.29
C TRP A 46 -6.45 19.54 8.46
N GLN A 47 -6.34 20.71 7.85
CA GLN A 47 -5.18 21.05 7.02
C GLN A 47 -3.96 21.35 7.89
N SER A 48 -4.15 22.08 9.00
CA SER A 48 -3.09 22.32 9.98
C SER A 48 -2.63 21.00 10.62
N ALA A 49 -3.56 20.12 11.00
CA ALA A 49 -3.20 18.79 11.51
C ALA A 49 -2.33 17.99 10.51
N ARG A 50 -2.66 18.02 9.21
CA ARG A 50 -1.87 17.38 8.16
C ARG A 50 -0.49 18.00 7.97
N GLU A 51 -0.38 19.32 8.10
CA GLU A 51 0.91 20.02 8.07
C GLU A 51 1.79 19.54 9.21
N THR A 52 1.29 19.60 10.45
CA THR A 52 2.01 19.16 11.64
C THR A 52 2.43 17.69 11.53
N ALA A 53 1.55 16.81 11.04
CA ALA A 53 1.92 15.41 10.85
C ALA A 53 3.00 15.21 9.77
N SER A 54 2.98 16.03 8.72
CA SER A 54 4.04 16.04 7.70
C SER A 54 5.37 16.52 8.27
N GLU A 55 5.36 17.59 9.06
CA GLU A 55 6.54 18.15 9.74
C GLU A 55 7.16 17.16 10.73
N ILE A 56 6.33 16.49 11.55
CA ILE A 56 6.82 15.47 12.49
C ILE A 56 7.46 14.29 11.74
N LYS A 57 6.83 13.82 10.66
CA LYS A 57 7.42 12.77 9.83
C LYS A 57 8.71 13.24 9.15
N PHE A 58 8.75 14.50 8.69
CA PHE A 58 9.96 15.09 8.12
C PHE A 58 11.09 15.10 9.16
N GLU A 59 10.84 15.54 10.39
CA GLU A 59 11.83 15.54 11.47
C GLU A 59 12.34 14.13 11.79
N GLY A 60 11.43 13.18 11.98
CA GLY A 60 11.78 11.79 12.29
C GLY A 60 12.58 11.10 11.18
N ILE A 61 12.27 11.39 9.91
CA ILE A 61 12.91 10.75 8.76
C ILE A 61 14.23 11.41 8.38
N ASN A 62 14.37 12.73 8.50
CA ASN A 62 15.63 13.42 8.17
C ASN A 62 16.69 13.30 9.27
N HIS A 63 16.30 12.95 10.49
CA HIS A 63 17.20 12.64 11.60
C HIS A 63 17.07 11.18 12.05
N LEU A 64 16.83 10.29 11.08
CA LEU A 64 16.53 8.88 11.32
C LEU A 64 17.66 8.17 12.06
N ASP A 65 18.92 8.48 11.74
CA ASP A 65 20.11 7.98 12.41
C ASP A 65 20.10 8.28 13.92
N LYS A 66 19.81 9.53 14.29
CA LYS A 66 19.69 9.99 15.68
C LYS A 66 18.55 9.28 16.39
N TYR A 67 17.35 9.28 15.80
CA TYR A 67 16.16 8.78 16.47
C TYR A 67 16.12 7.25 16.58
N LEU A 68 16.72 6.52 15.64
CA LEU A 68 16.87 5.07 15.78
C LEU A 68 17.87 4.71 16.88
N ALA A 69 18.97 5.45 17.01
CA ALA A 69 19.92 5.25 18.10
C ALA A 69 19.30 5.56 19.47
N GLU A 70 18.52 6.64 19.57
CA GLU A 70 17.76 6.99 20.77
C GLU A 70 16.71 5.92 21.12
N PHE A 71 15.91 5.49 20.14
CA PHE A 71 14.94 4.41 20.31
C PHE A 71 15.60 3.14 20.84
N ALA A 72 16.70 2.69 20.20
CA ALA A 72 17.38 1.46 20.58
C ALA A 72 17.89 1.53 22.02
N LYS A 73 18.59 2.61 22.37
CA LYS A 73 19.07 2.86 23.74
C LYS A 73 17.94 2.79 24.78
N ASN A 74 16.82 3.46 24.51
CA ASN A 74 15.70 3.53 25.45
C ASN A 74 14.94 2.20 25.56
N ALA A 75 14.81 1.46 24.46
CA ALA A 75 14.20 0.14 24.44
C ALA A 75 15.06 -0.89 25.20
N GLU A 76 16.37 -0.88 24.95
CA GLU A 76 17.34 -1.79 25.58
C GLU A 76 17.47 -1.54 27.08
N ALA A 77 17.40 -0.27 27.52
CA ALA A 77 17.38 0.09 28.94
C ALA A 77 16.24 -0.58 29.73
N ARG A 78 15.21 -1.09 29.05
CA ARG A 78 14.06 -1.80 29.63
C ARG A 78 14.06 -3.31 29.38
N GLY A 79 15.16 -3.85 28.86
CA GLY A 79 15.33 -5.28 28.59
C GLY A 79 14.79 -5.73 27.22
N THR A 80 14.39 -4.81 26.35
CA THR A 80 14.08 -5.15 24.95
C THR A 80 15.36 -5.46 24.19
N LYS A 81 15.35 -6.50 23.37
CA LYS A 81 16.47 -6.81 22.46
C LYS A 81 16.21 -6.15 21.11
N VAL A 82 17.07 -5.22 20.69
CA VAL A 82 16.92 -4.54 19.40
C VAL A 82 17.89 -5.14 18.38
N PHE A 83 17.38 -5.52 17.21
CA PHE A 83 18.19 -6.05 16.12
C PHE A 83 17.96 -5.22 14.85
N PHE A 84 19.05 -4.70 14.28
CA PHE A 84 19.03 -3.98 13.01
C PHE A 84 19.33 -4.93 11.86
N ALA A 85 18.39 -5.07 10.94
CA ALA A 85 18.51 -5.87 9.72
C ALA A 85 18.59 -4.94 8.50
N SER A 86 19.70 -4.99 7.76
CA SER A 86 19.83 -4.27 6.50
C SER A 86 18.99 -4.92 5.39
N THR A 87 18.81 -6.24 5.45
CA THR A 87 18.16 -7.03 4.39
C THR A 87 17.00 -7.89 4.90
N PRO A 88 16.06 -8.28 4.02
CA PRO A 88 15.02 -9.27 4.31
C PRO A 88 15.58 -10.58 4.87
N THR A 89 16.72 -11.05 4.34
CA THR A 89 17.36 -12.30 4.75
C THR A 89 17.83 -12.24 6.20
N GLN A 90 18.54 -11.17 6.59
CA GLN A 90 19.00 -10.99 7.97
C GLN A 90 17.83 -10.96 8.97
N ALA A 91 16.73 -10.29 8.63
CA ALA A 91 15.53 -10.25 9.48
C ALA A 91 14.91 -11.65 9.64
N ARG A 92 14.77 -12.42 8.55
CA ARG A 92 14.26 -13.80 8.60
C ARG A 92 15.16 -14.71 9.43
N GLU A 93 16.47 -14.67 9.19
CA GLU A 93 17.45 -15.50 9.88
C GLU A 93 17.45 -15.24 11.38
N TYR A 94 17.38 -13.97 11.79
CA TYR A 94 17.28 -13.62 13.21
C TYR A 94 16.05 -14.26 13.86
N ILE A 95 14.87 -14.11 13.26
CA ILE A 95 13.60 -14.61 13.81
C ILE A 95 13.59 -16.15 13.82
N ILE A 96 14.04 -16.79 12.74
CA ILE A 96 14.14 -18.25 12.64
C ILE A 96 15.11 -18.80 13.69
N ASN A 97 16.29 -18.20 13.85
CA ASN A 97 17.28 -18.65 14.81
C ASN A 97 16.79 -18.47 16.26
N LEU A 98 16.11 -17.36 16.56
CA LEU A 98 15.45 -17.15 17.84
C LEU A 98 14.41 -18.24 18.11
N ALA A 99 13.56 -18.54 17.13
CA ALA A 99 12.54 -19.59 17.26
C ALA A 99 13.18 -20.97 17.51
N ARG A 100 14.27 -21.30 16.81
CA ARG A 100 15.03 -22.54 17.02
C ARG A 100 15.67 -22.61 18.40
N GLU A 101 16.39 -21.57 18.81
CA GLU A 101 17.06 -21.49 20.12
C GLU A 101 16.07 -21.68 21.27
N LYS A 102 14.87 -21.10 21.12
CA LYS A 102 13.82 -21.14 22.14
C LYS A 102 12.89 -22.34 22.00
N ASN A 103 13.18 -23.27 21.08
CA ASN A 103 12.37 -24.47 20.82
C ASN A 103 10.90 -24.17 20.52
N VAL A 104 10.63 -23.05 19.84
CA VAL A 104 9.29 -22.64 19.42
C VAL A 104 8.73 -23.66 18.43
N ARG A 105 7.45 -23.98 18.56
CA ARG A 105 6.72 -24.82 17.59
C ARG A 105 5.54 -24.08 16.98
N SER A 106 4.84 -23.29 17.79
CA SER A 106 3.64 -22.56 17.39
C SER A 106 3.88 -21.05 17.49
N ILE A 107 3.60 -20.36 16.39
CA ILE A 107 3.74 -18.92 16.24
C ILE A 107 2.37 -18.35 15.91
N ILE A 108 1.93 -17.38 16.72
CA ILE A 108 0.79 -16.54 16.38
C ILE A 108 1.32 -15.19 15.89
N LYS A 109 0.76 -14.70 14.79
CA LYS A 109 1.20 -13.45 14.18
C LYS A 109 0.03 -12.49 14.04
N SER A 110 0.22 -11.24 14.48
CA SER A 110 -0.67 -10.15 14.14
C SER A 110 -0.31 -9.59 12.78
N LYS A 111 -1.29 -8.97 12.14
CA LYS A 111 -1.11 -8.27 10.87
C LYS A 111 0.12 -7.36 10.87
N THR A 112 1.05 -7.63 9.96
CA THR A 112 2.22 -6.79 9.74
C THR A 112 2.65 -6.80 8.28
N MET A 113 2.56 -5.65 7.63
CA MET A 113 2.96 -5.52 6.23
C MET A 113 4.45 -5.80 6.01
N THR A 114 5.28 -5.58 7.02
CA THR A 114 6.72 -5.79 6.93
C THR A 114 7.06 -7.29 6.84
N SER A 115 6.29 -8.17 7.49
CA SER A 115 6.47 -9.62 7.31
C SER A 115 6.06 -10.08 5.91
N GLU A 116 5.02 -9.48 5.35
CA GLU A 116 4.56 -9.76 3.98
C GLU A 116 5.59 -9.28 2.95
N GLU A 117 6.22 -8.12 3.19
CA GLU A 117 7.31 -7.58 2.36
C GLU A 117 8.47 -8.58 2.26
N ILE A 118 8.77 -9.24 3.38
CA ILE A 118 9.83 -10.24 3.49
C ILE A 118 9.29 -11.67 3.47
N HIS A 119 8.07 -11.97 3.05
CA HIS A 119 7.57 -13.37 2.98
C HIS A 119 7.91 -14.24 4.22
N LEU A 120 7.73 -13.68 5.42
CA LEU A 120 8.20 -14.31 6.67
C LEU A 120 7.46 -15.62 6.96
N ASN A 121 6.15 -15.69 6.68
CA ASN A 121 5.35 -16.89 6.91
C ASN A 121 5.92 -18.07 6.10
N ASP A 122 6.10 -17.90 4.80
CA ASP A 122 6.73 -18.92 3.93
C ASP A 122 8.10 -19.39 4.46
N ALA A 123 8.90 -18.46 5.02
CA ALA A 123 10.21 -18.78 5.56
C ALA A 123 10.12 -19.59 6.86
N LEU A 124 9.20 -19.24 7.76
CA LEU A 124 8.96 -19.96 9.02
C LEU A 124 8.31 -21.33 8.77
N GLU A 125 7.33 -21.41 7.87
CA GLU A 125 6.64 -22.66 7.53
C GLU A 125 7.59 -23.68 6.87
N LYS A 126 8.52 -23.22 6.02
CA LYS A 126 9.58 -24.07 5.44
C LYS A 126 10.50 -24.68 6.49
N GLU A 127 10.67 -24.00 7.62
CA GLU A 127 11.45 -24.48 8.77
C GLU A 127 10.63 -25.36 9.72
N GLY A 128 9.35 -25.60 9.41
CA GLY A 128 8.48 -26.49 10.18
C GLY A 128 7.75 -25.82 11.34
N PHE A 129 7.80 -24.49 11.46
CA PHE A 129 7.01 -23.76 12.46
C PHE A 129 5.55 -23.66 12.03
N GLY A 130 4.62 -23.89 12.97
CA GLY A 130 3.21 -23.62 12.74
C GLY A 130 2.93 -22.14 12.88
N VAL A 131 2.60 -21.44 11.79
CA VAL A 131 2.31 -20.00 11.80
C VAL A 131 0.83 -19.78 11.56
N VAL A 132 0.18 -18.97 12.41
CA VAL A 132 -1.23 -18.61 12.25
C VAL A 132 -1.40 -17.09 12.35
N GLU A 133 -2.11 -16.50 11.39
CA GLU A 133 -2.53 -15.10 11.44
C GLU A 133 -3.66 -14.89 12.46
N SER A 134 -3.58 -13.80 13.22
CA SER A 134 -4.55 -13.46 14.27
C SER A 134 -5.60 -12.43 13.85
N ASP A 135 -5.29 -11.61 12.85
CA ASP A 135 -6.27 -10.68 12.25
C ASP A 135 -7.27 -11.48 11.44
N LEU A 136 -8.56 -11.25 11.64
CA LEU A 136 -9.61 -12.05 10.99
C LEU A 136 -9.45 -12.07 9.47
N GLY A 137 -9.15 -10.91 8.89
CA GLY A 137 -9.03 -10.78 7.46
C GLY A 137 -7.76 -11.44 6.93
N GLU A 138 -6.61 -11.28 7.59
CA GLU A 138 -5.37 -11.99 7.23
C GLU A 138 -5.52 -13.51 7.42
N PHE A 139 -6.22 -13.97 8.46
CA PHE A 139 -6.51 -15.39 8.69
C PHE A 139 -7.35 -15.97 7.55
N ILE A 140 -8.39 -15.26 7.09
CA ILE A 140 -9.18 -15.66 5.92
C ILE A 140 -8.28 -15.77 4.68
N GLN A 141 -7.37 -14.80 4.47
CA GLN A 141 -6.42 -14.85 3.36
C GLN A 141 -5.43 -16.01 3.47
N GLN A 142 -4.95 -16.31 4.67
CA GLN A 142 -4.08 -17.45 4.96
C GLN A 142 -4.77 -18.78 4.63
N LEU A 143 -6.03 -18.97 5.04
CA LEU A 143 -6.81 -20.18 4.71
C LEU A 143 -7.02 -20.37 3.19
N ARG A 144 -6.99 -19.28 2.43
CA ARG A 144 -7.09 -19.28 0.96
C ARG A 144 -5.74 -19.37 0.27
N ASN A 145 -4.63 -19.26 1.00
CA ASN A 145 -3.28 -19.15 0.46
C ASN A 145 -3.15 -18.00 -0.54
N GLU A 146 -3.70 -16.84 -0.19
CA GLU A 146 -3.70 -15.62 -1.01
C GLU A 146 -3.04 -14.47 -0.23
N PRO A 147 -2.35 -13.53 -0.90
CA PRO A 147 -1.85 -12.33 -0.23
C PRO A 147 -3.00 -11.38 0.15
N PRO A 148 -2.79 -10.41 1.06
CA PRO A 148 -3.80 -9.43 1.41
C PRO A 148 -4.24 -8.56 0.22
N TYR A 149 -5.55 -8.36 0.07
CA TYR A 149 -6.11 -7.53 -1.00
C TYR A 149 -5.99 -6.04 -0.73
N HIS A 150 -6.09 -5.63 0.53
CA HIS A 150 -5.94 -4.24 0.97
C HIS A 150 -5.25 -4.25 2.33
N PHE A 151 -4.23 -3.42 2.52
CA PHE A 151 -3.44 -3.47 3.75
C PHE A 151 -4.18 -2.98 5.01
N VAL A 152 -5.37 -2.39 4.90
CA VAL A 152 -6.29 -2.17 6.05
C VAL A 152 -7.41 -3.22 6.08
N PHE A 153 -7.86 -3.72 4.93
CA PHE A 153 -9.06 -4.54 4.79
C PHE A 153 -8.77 -5.79 3.92
N PRO A 154 -7.97 -6.74 4.42
CA PRO A 154 -7.25 -7.70 3.59
C PRO A 154 -8.17 -8.67 2.83
N CYS A 155 -9.35 -8.97 3.37
CA CYS A 155 -10.34 -9.86 2.74
C CYS A 155 -11.55 -9.10 2.14
N MET A 156 -11.48 -7.77 1.94
CA MET A 156 -12.64 -6.95 1.55
C MET A 156 -13.28 -7.28 0.18
N HIS A 157 -12.62 -8.11 -0.61
CA HIS A 157 -13.08 -8.54 -1.93
C HIS A 157 -13.98 -9.78 -1.86
N LEU A 158 -14.06 -10.44 -0.69
CA LEU A 158 -14.85 -11.64 -0.46
C LEU A 158 -16.23 -11.28 0.09
N LYS A 159 -17.21 -12.09 -0.28
CA LYS A 159 -18.57 -12.05 0.29
C LYS A 159 -18.67 -12.97 1.50
N ARG A 160 -19.76 -12.78 2.26
CA ARG A 160 -20.01 -13.50 3.52
C ARG A 160 -20.25 -14.99 3.30
N ASP A 161 -20.97 -15.36 2.25
CA ASP A 161 -21.20 -16.75 1.84
C ASP A 161 -19.90 -17.47 1.47
N GLU A 162 -19.00 -16.78 0.77
CA GLU A 162 -17.67 -17.31 0.45
C GLU A 162 -16.83 -17.57 1.71
N ILE A 163 -16.88 -16.66 2.69
CA ILE A 163 -16.20 -16.83 3.99
C ILE A 163 -16.84 -17.98 4.79
N SER A 164 -18.17 -18.08 4.80
CA SER A 164 -18.87 -19.18 5.47
C SER A 164 -18.50 -20.54 4.91
N GLN A 165 -18.42 -20.67 3.58
CA GLN A 165 -18.01 -21.91 2.93
C GLN A 165 -16.55 -22.24 3.27
N LEU A 166 -15.66 -21.24 3.22
CA LEU A 166 -14.26 -21.42 3.57
C LEU A 166 -14.09 -21.94 5.00
N PHE A 167 -14.80 -21.38 5.99
CA PHE A 167 -14.72 -21.84 7.37
C PHE A 167 -15.29 -23.26 7.53
N HIS A 168 -16.38 -23.59 6.83
CA HIS A 168 -16.88 -24.95 6.80
C HIS A 168 -15.82 -25.94 6.29
N ASP A 169 -15.18 -25.62 5.16
CA ASP A 169 -14.23 -26.52 4.50
C ASP A 169 -12.89 -26.66 5.24
N LYS A 170 -12.40 -25.56 5.84
CA LYS A 170 -11.04 -25.50 6.41
C LYS A 170 -10.97 -25.72 7.91
N ILE A 171 -12.02 -25.34 8.64
CA ILE A 171 -12.04 -25.44 10.11
C ILE A 171 -13.28 -26.19 10.65
N GLY A 172 -14.10 -26.78 9.77
CA GLY A 172 -15.19 -27.67 10.15
C GLY A 172 -16.37 -26.98 10.84
N SER A 173 -16.59 -25.69 10.60
CA SER A 173 -17.70 -24.95 11.23
C SER A 173 -19.04 -25.21 10.56
N ALA A 174 -20.15 -24.92 11.26
CA ALA A 174 -21.45 -24.80 10.62
C ALA A 174 -21.48 -23.59 9.67
N GLN A 175 -22.23 -23.72 8.56
CA GLN A 175 -22.46 -22.59 7.67
C GLN A 175 -23.41 -21.57 8.30
N THR A 176 -23.19 -20.29 8.01
CA THR A 176 -23.97 -19.17 8.54
C THR A 176 -23.85 -17.95 7.63
N ASP A 177 -24.90 -17.14 7.56
CA ASP A 177 -24.92 -15.86 6.86
C ASP A 177 -24.79 -14.65 7.81
N SER A 178 -24.80 -14.88 9.13
CA SER A 178 -24.63 -13.87 10.16
C SER A 178 -23.16 -13.43 10.26
N PRO A 179 -22.86 -12.12 10.08
CA PRO A 179 -21.52 -11.58 10.30
C PRO A 179 -21.00 -11.83 11.73
N GLU A 180 -21.87 -11.73 12.72
CA GLU A 180 -21.55 -11.95 14.13
C GLU A 180 -21.13 -13.39 14.36
N GLU A 181 -21.87 -14.36 13.82
CA GLU A 181 -21.52 -15.78 13.99
C GLU A 181 -20.23 -16.15 13.24
N LEU A 182 -19.99 -15.62 12.03
CA LEU A 182 -18.71 -15.81 11.33
C LEU A 182 -17.52 -15.32 12.18
N THR A 183 -17.69 -14.16 12.81
CA THR A 183 -16.65 -13.60 13.69
C THR A 183 -16.46 -14.48 14.93
N MET A 184 -17.54 -15.02 15.51
CA MET A 184 -17.48 -15.92 16.65
C MET A 184 -16.84 -17.27 16.33
N ILE A 185 -17.06 -17.82 15.14
CA ILE A 185 -16.38 -19.01 14.64
C ILE A 185 -14.86 -18.80 14.64
N ALA A 186 -14.40 -17.74 13.97
CA ALA A 186 -12.97 -17.42 13.90
C ALA A 186 -12.40 -17.16 15.31
N ARG A 187 -13.13 -16.43 16.16
CA ARG A 187 -12.72 -16.16 17.54
C ARG A 187 -12.53 -17.44 18.37
N ARG A 188 -13.43 -18.41 18.26
CA ARG A 188 -13.31 -19.70 18.97
C ARG A 188 -12.06 -20.45 18.53
N PHE A 189 -11.83 -20.54 17.21
CA PHE A 189 -10.66 -21.19 16.64
C PHE A 189 -9.35 -20.51 17.07
N LEU A 190 -9.26 -19.18 16.91
CA LEU A 190 -8.04 -18.42 17.22
C LEU A 190 -7.74 -18.37 18.72
N ARG A 191 -8.76 -18.48 19.59
CA ARG A 191 -8.56 -18.48 21.05
C ARG A 191 -7.60 -19.58 21.50
N GLU A 192 -7.76 -20.78 20.97
CA GLU A 192 -6.87 -21.90 21.29
C GLU A 192 -5.45 -21.64 20.79
N LYS A 193 -5.32 -21.07 19.59
CA LYS A 193 -4.03 -20.72 18.99
C LYS A 193 -3.27 -19.67 19.80
N TYR A 194 -3.95 -18.65 20.32
CA TYR A 194 -3.31 -17.65 21.20
C TYR A 194 -2.71 -18.28 22.46
N ILE A 195 -3.43 -19.20 23.09
CA ILE A 195 -3.02 -19.81 24.37
C ILE A 195 -1.87 -20.81 24.16
N GLN A 196 -1.85 -21.51 23.01
CA GLN A 196 -0.86 -22.52 22.68
C GLN A 196 0.42 -21.97 22.04
N ALA A 197 0.42 -20.71 21.60
CA ALA A 197 1.56 -20.14 20.89
C ALA A 197 2.75 -19.89 21.85
N ASP A 198 3.94 -20.32 21.41
CA ASP A 198 5.18 -20.09 22.14
C ASP A 198 5.73 -18.68 21.87
N MET A 199 5.48 -18.18 20.65
CA MET A 199 5.96 -16.88 20.16
C MET A 199 4.84 -16.09 19.48
N GLY A 200 4.77 -14.82 19.81
CA GLY A 200 3.94 -13.81 19.18
C GLY A 200 4.76 -12.93 18.24
N ILE A 201 4.33 -12.77 17.00
CA ILE A 201 4.94 -11.83 16.06
C ILE A 201 3.98 -10.67 15.80
N SER A 202 4.45 -9.44 15.92
CA SER A 202 3.68 -8.26 15.53
C SER A 202 4.45 -7.35 14.59
N GLY A 203 3.77 -6.34 14.07
CA GLY A 203 4.42 -5.14 13.58
C GLY A 203 4.34 -4.03 14.61
N ALA A 204 4.54 -2.80 14.13
CA ALA A 204 4.16 -1.58 14.83
C ALA A 204 3.57 -0.60 13.81
N ASN A 205 2.66 0.28 14.25
CA ASN A 205 2.25 1.44 13.48
C ASN A 205 3.30 2.54 13.58
N PHE A 206 3.81 2.74 14.79
CA PHE A 206 4.87 3.70 15.11
C PHE A 206 5.86 3.11 16.12
N ILE A 207 7.08 3.62 16.10
CA ILE A 207 8.05 3.44 17.19
C ILE A 207 8.43 4.82 17.71
N VAL A 208 8.57 4.99 19.02
CA VAL A 208 8.74 6.30 19.66
C VAL A 208 10.15 6.39 20.23
N ALA A 209 10.97 7.30 19.67
CA ALA A 209 12.37 7.45 20.04
C ALA A 209 12.54 7.76 21.54
N GLU A 210 11.84 8.80 22.02
CA GLU A 210 11.88 9.29 23.40
C GLU A 210 11.68 8.19 24.46
N THR A 211 10.84 7.21 24.18
CA THR A 211 10.41 6.21 25.18
C THR A 211 10.90 4.80 24.90
N GLY A 212 11.48 4.53 23.72
CA GLY A 212 11.85 3.18 23.29
C GLY A 212 10.63 2.25 23.12
N MET A 213 9.42 2.80 22.97
CA MET A 213 8.19 2.02 22.87
C MET A 213 7.74 1.84 21.43
N ILE A 214 7.12 0.69 21.13
CA ILE A 214 6.35 0.50 19.91
C ILE A 214 4.87 0.81 20.19
N SER A 215 4.18 1.35 19.19
CA SER A 215 2.74 1.62 19.22
C SER A 215 2.03 0.74 18.19
N VAL A 216 1.05 -0.03 18.64
CA VAL A 216 0.21 -0.91 17.82
C VAL A 216 -1.24 -0.49 17.95
N THR A 217 -1.93 -0.42 16.81
CA THR A 217 -3.32 0.00 16.72
C THR A 217 -4.15 -1.06 16.01
N GLU A 218 -5.33 -1.38 16.55
CA GLU A 218 -6.18 -2.48 16.06
C GLU A 218 -7.67 -2.29 16.46
N ASN A 219 -8.56 -3.13 15.92
CA ASN A 219 -10.01 -3.04 16.14
C ASN A 219 -10.66 -4.33 16.69
N GLU A 220 -9.90 -5.41 16.89
CA GLU A 220 -10.38 -6.78 17.13
C GLU A 220 -9.93 -7.39 18.47
N GLY A 221 -9.01 -6.76 19.21
CA GLY A 221 -8.38 -7.29 20.43
C GLY A 221 -7.25 -8.31 20.16
N ASN A 222 -7.06 -8.70 18.91
CA ASN A 222 -6.20 -9.83 18.50
C ASN A 222 -4.71 -9.55 18.69
N ALA A 223 -4.25 -8.33 18.41
CA ALA A 223 -2.83 -8.00 18.55
C ALA A 223 -2.39 -8.10 20.01
N ARG A 224 -3.21 -7.61 20.97
CA ARG A 224 -2.90 -7.73 22.40
C ARG A 224 -2.77 -9.18 22.83
N LEU A 225 -3.64 -10.08 22.36
CA LEU A 225 -3.53 -11.51 22.64
C LEU A 225 -2.26 -12.12 22.01
N THR A 226 -1.92 -11.68 20.80
CA THR A 226 -0.71 -12.11 20.07
C THR A 226 0.56 -11.69 20.83
N THR A 227 0.59 -10.50 21.42
CA THR A 227 1.81 -9.94 22.04
C THR A 227 1.96 -10.25 23.52
N SER A 228 0.86 -10.53 24.24
CA SER A 228 0.87 -10.62 25.71
C SER A 228 0.72 -12.04 26.27
N LEU A 229 0.19 -12.99 25.48
CA LEU A 229 0.04 -14.39 25.93
C LEU A 229 1.27 -15.25 25.66
N PRO A 230 1.91 -15.18 24.47
CA PRO A 230 3.13 -15.95 24.22
C PRO A 230 4.29 -15.45 25.09
N LYS A 231 5.22 -16.36 25.41
CA LYS A 231 6.41 -16.03 26.23
C LYS A 231 7.39 -15.12 25.49
N ILE A 232 7.39 -15.14 24.17
CA ILE A 232 8.29 -14.35 23.34
C ILE A 232 7.47 -13.45 22.44
N HIS A 233 7.77 -12.16 22.43
CA HIS A 233 7.21 -11.20 21.49
C HIS A 233 8.31 -10.68 20.56
N VAL A 234 8.10 -10.81 19.26
CA VAL A 234 8.94 -10.21 18.22
C VAL A 234 8.14 -9.17 17.45
N ALA A 235 8.57 -7.91 17.47
CA ALA A 235 8.03 -6.86 16.63
C ALA A 235 8.94 -6.62 15.42
N LEU A 236 8.42 -6.86 14.21
CA LEU A 236 9.11 -6.59 12.95
C LEU A 236 8.65 -5.25 12.37
N VAL A 237 9.56 -4.28 12.30
CA VAL A 237 9.22 -2.88 12.01
C VAL A 237 10.19 -2.31 10.98
N GLY A 238 9.66 -1.63 9.96
CA GLY A 238 10.50 -0.85 9.05
C GLY A 238 11.02 0.41 9.75
N ILE A 239 12.26 0.79 9.48
CA ILE A 239 12.93 1.93 10.15
C ILE A 239 12.18 3.26 9.95
N GLU A 240 11.36 3.39 8.91
CA GLU A 240 10.61 4.61 8.58
C GLU A 240 9.45 4.91 9.56
N LYS A 241 9.11 3.97 10.44
CA LYS A 241 7.98 4.10 11.37
C LYS A 241 8.29 4.91 12.64
N ILE A 242 9.46 5.54 12.71
CA ILE A 242 9.87 6.36 13.84
C ILE A 242 9.02 7.62 14.00
N LEU A 243 8.72 7.97 15.25
CA LEU A 243 8.26 9.25 15.73
C LEU A 243 9.23 9.75 16.82
N PRO A 244 9.60 11.04 16.81
CA PRO A 244 10.47 11.61 17.83
C PRO A 244 9.94 11.43 19.26
N LYS A 245 8.68 11.80 19.50
CA LYS A 245 8.13 11.96 20.85
C LYS A 245 6.88 11.15 21.11
N LEU A 246 6.59 10.92 22.37
CA LEU A 246 5.36 10.24 22.77
C LEU A 246 4.11 11.06 22.42
N GLU A 247 4.18 12.38 22.59
CA GLU A 247 3.07 13.31 22.33
C GLU A 247 2.59 13.28 20.89
N ASP A 248 3.46 12.92 19.93
CA ASP A 248 3.13 12.81 18.51
C ASP A 248 1.98 11.81 18.27
N LEU A 249 1.89 10.76 19.09
CA LEU A 249 0.80 9.77 18.98
C LEU A 249 -0.60 10.37 19.18
N SER A 250 -0.71 11.48 19.92
CA SER A 250 -1.98 12.20 20.09
C SER A 250 -2.56 12.71 18.77
N LEU A 251 -1.69 12.97 17.79
CA LEU A 251 -2.06 13.35 16.43
C LEU A 251 -2.17 12.13 15.52
N PHE A 252 -1.18 11.24 15.56
CA PHE A 252 -1.08 10.13 14.59
C PHE A 252 -2.13 9.04 14.78
N LEU A 253 -2.54 8.72 16.01
CA LEU A 253 -3.55 7.68 16.26
C LEU A 253 -4.95 8.08 15.73
N PRO A 254 -5.51 9.27 16.05
CA PRO A 254 -6.75 9.73 15.42
C PRO A 254 -6.62 9.89 13.91
N MET A 255 -5.49 10.40 13.43
CA MET A 255 -5.26 10.66 12.01
C MET A 255 -5.24 9.38 11.19
N LEU A 256 -4.59 8.32 11.68
CA LEU A 256 -4.58 7.01 11.04
C LEU A 256 -5.99 6.42 10.95
N GLY A 257 -6.73 6.41 12.07
CA GLY A 257 -8.11 5.91 12.13
C GLY A 257 -9.05 6.69 11.21
N THR A 258 -8.93 8.02 11.20
CA THR A 258 -9.78 8.90 10.40
C THR A 258 -9.48 8.75 8.92
N ALA A 259 -8.22 8.85 8.51
CA ALA A 259 -7.83 8.85 7.10
C ALA A 259 -8.09 7.50 6.41
N GLY A 260 -7.84 6.39 7.12
CA GLY A 260 -7.94 5.04 6.58
C GLY A 260 -9.34 4.43 6.65
N ALA A 261 -9.87 4.32 7.86
CA ALA A 261 -11.12 3.61 8.15
C ALA A 261 -12.31 4.54 8.39
N GLY A 262 -12.10 5.86 8.37
CA GLY A 262 -13.14 6.82 8.73
C GLY A 262 -13.61 6.65 10.17
N GLN A 263 -12.76 6.16 11.07
CA GLN A 263 -13.01 6.07 12.51
C GLN A 263 -12.40 7.29 13.22
N LEU A 264 -12.96 7.74 14.35
CA LEU A 264 -12.32 8.82 15.12
C LEU A 264 -10.94 8.41 15.64
N MET A 265 -10.86 7.16 16.10
CA MET A 265 -9.68 6.44 16.50
C MET A 265 -10.03 4.94 16.37
N THR A 266 -9.04 4.09 16.21
CA THR A 266 -9.18 2.63 16.26
C THR A 266 -9.58 2.16 17.67
N GLY A 267 -10.16 0.96 17.76
CA GLY A 267 -10.72 0.43 19.01
C GLY A 267 -9.69 0.20 20.12
N TYR A 268 -8.49 -0.24 19.77
CA TYR A 268 -7.42 -0.55 20.73
C TYR A 268 -6.11 0.11 20.28
N ASN A 269 -5.48 0.81 21.22
CA ASN A 269 -4.19 1.46 21.03
C ASN A 269 -3.28 1.05 22.17
N THR A 270 -2.32 0.18 21.89
CA THR A 270 -1.45 -0.41 22.90
C THR A 270 -0.01 0.00 22.63
N MET A 271 0.67 0.43 23.69
CA MET A 271 2.09 0.70 23.68
C MET A 271 2.83 -0.42 24.38
N PHE A 272 3.86 -0.94 23.73
CA PHE A 272 4.73 -1.96 24.29
C PHE A 272 6.11 -1.38 24.43
N GLY A 273 6.74 -1.62 25.58
CA GLY A 273 8.02 -0.99 25.84
C GLY A 273 9.08 -1.87 26.48
N GLY A 274 8.74 -3.13 26.73
CA GLY A 274 9.64 -4.07 27.37
C GLY A 274 8.98 -5.42 27.54
N PRO A 275 9.77 -6.44 27.89
CA PRO A 275 9.24 -7.67 28.45
C PRO A 275 8.56 -7.39 29.80
N ARG A 276 7.82 -8.39 30.28
CA ARG A 276 7.21 -8.42 31.60
C ARG A 276 8.25 -8.14 32.69
N GLN A 277 7.97 -7.17 33.55
CA GLN A 277 8.81 -6.77 34.68
C GLN A 277 8.48 -7.59 35.94
N PRO A 278 9.40 -7.66 36.93
CA PRO A 278 9.11 -8.28 38.21
C PRO A 278 7.86 -7.67 38.87
N GLY A 279 6.89 -8.51 39.23
CA GLY A 279 5.63 -8.10 39.84
C GLY A 279 4.48 -7.85 38.86
N GLU A 280 4.74 -7.83 37.54
CA GLU A 280 3.69 -7.81 36.52
C GLU A 280 3.10 -9.22 36.32
N THR A 281 1.79 -9.29 36.11
CA THR A 281 1.07 -10.57 36.05
C THR A 281 1.01 -11.17 34.65
N ASP A 282 1.20 -10.37 33.61
CA ASP A 282 1.05 -10.71 32.19
C ASP A 282 2.15 -10.09 31.33
N GLY A 283 2.27 -10.55 30.08
CA GLY A 283 3.26 -10.07 29.13
C GLY A 283 4.37 -11.09 28.80
N PRO A 284 5.13 -10.82 27.72
CA PRO A 284 6.17 -11.73 27.25
C PRO A 284 7.37 -11.73 28.20
N GLU A 285 8.01 -12.87 28.38
CA GLU A 285 9.27 -13.01 29.11
C GLU A 285 10.45 -12.42 28.32
N GLU A 286 10.40 -12.47 26.98
CA GLU A 286 11.38 -11.86 26.08
C GLU A 286 10.69 -10.97 25.05
N PHE A 287 11.20 -9.74 24.88
CA PHE A 287 10.70 -8.82 23.86
C PHE A 287 11.83 -8.42 22.92
N HIS A 288 11.59 -8.61 21.62
CA HIS A 288 12.54 -8.33 20.55
C HIS A 288 11.93 -7.33 19.56
N VAL A 289 12.72 -6.33 19.15
CA VAL A 289 12.36 -5.41 18.06
C VAL A 289 13.35 -5.58 16.92
N VAL A 290 12.87 -6.08 15.78
CA VAL A 290 13.64 -6.22 14.55
C VAL A 290 13.34 -5.01 13.66
N LEU A 291 14.32 -4.10 13.56
CA LEU A 291 14.28 -2.92 12.72
C LEU A 291 14.87 -3.25 11.35
N ILE A 292 14.06 -3.15 10.29
CA ILE A 292 14.48 -3.49 8.93
C ILE A 292 14.62 -2.25 8.04
N ASP A 293 15.75 -2.18 7.35
CA ASP A 293 16.02 -1.19 6.30
C ASP A 293 15.38 -1.61 4.98
N ASN A 294 15.89 -2.66 4.33
CA ASN A 294 15.42 -3.15 3.03
C ASN A 294 15.24 -2.00 2.01
N HIS A 295 16.35 -1.30 1.68
CA HIS A 295 16.43 -0.18 0.72
C HIS A 295 15.74 1.13 1.17
N ARG A 296 15.32 1.26 2.43
CA ARG A 296 14.75 2.52 2.95
C ARG A 296 15.80 3.62 3.08
N THR A 297 17.02 3.30 3.49
CA THR A 297 18.17 4.23 3.55
C THR A 297 18.57 4.72 2.16
N GLU A 298 18.50 3.87 1.14
CA GLU A 298 18.72 4.26 -0.26
C GLU A 298 17.64 5.22 -0.75
N LEU A 299 16.37 4.96 -0.42
CA LEU A 299 15.26 5.87 -0.72
C LEU A 299 15.38 7.19 0.06
N LEU A 300 15.87 7.16 1.30
CA LEU A 300 16.13 8.35 2.12
C LEU A 300 17.18 9.27 1.49
N ALA A 301 18.19 8.69 0.83
CA ALA A 301 19.24 9.44 0.15
C ALA A 301 18.74 10.19 -1.09
N ASP A 302 17.61 9.79 -1.68
CA ASP A 302 17.00 10.47 -2.82
C ASP A 302 16.15 11.67 -2.35
N ALA A 303 16.71 12.88 -2.49
CA ALA A 303 16.06 14.11 -2.07
C ALA A 303 14.72 14.39 -2.75
N GLU A 304 14.47 13.84 -3.95
CA GLU A 304 13.20 14.00 -4.68
C GLU A 304 12.12 12.99 -4.23
N GLN A 305 12.50 11.92 -3.52
CA GLN A 305 11.63 10.77 -3.21
C GLN A 305 11.52 10.42 -1.73
N ARG A 306 12.45 10.91 -0.88
CA ARG A 306 12.57 10.50 0.53
C ARG A 306 11.32 10.74 1.37
N ASP A 307 10.48 11.71 1.03
CA ASP A 307 9.22 11.96 1.74
C ASP A 307 8.19 10.83 1.53
N ALA A 308 8.39 9.93 0.56
CA ALA A 308 7.63 8.69 0.48
C ALA A 308 7.78 7.82 1.75
N LEU A 309 8.88 7.95 2.50
CA LEU A 309 9.10 7.30 3.79
C LEU A 309 8.23 7.88 4.92
N HIS A 310 7.57 9.02 4.72
CA HIS A 310 6.65 9.58 5.72
C HIS A 310 5.37 8.72 5.90
N CYS A 311 5.15 7.74 5.03
CA CYS A 311 3.89 7.01 4.96
C CYS A 311 3.55 6.27 6.27
N ILE A 312 2.42 6.62 6.87
CA ILE A 312 1.87 5.97 8.07
C ILE A 312 1.00 4.75 7.78
N ARG A 313 1.01 4.25 6.54
CA ARG A 313 0.27 3.06 6.09
C ARG A 313 -1.25 3.09 6.37
N CYS A 314 -1.88 4.26 6.26
CA CYS A 314 -3.31 4.44 6.59
C CYS A 314 -4.29 3.94 5.52
N GLY A 315 -3.92 3.88 4.24
CA GLY A 315 -4.81 3.34 3.19
C GLY A 315 -5.67 4.38 2.49
N ALA A 316 -5.66 5.62 2.96
CA ALA A 316 -6.42 6.71 2.35
C ALA A 316 -6.19 6.86 0.84
N CYS A 317 -4.95 6.66 0.38
CA CYS A 317 -4.61 6.75 -1.04
C CYS A 317 -5.19 5.60 -1.88
N LEU A 318 -5.40 4.41 -1.30
CA LEU A 318 -6.03 3.27 -1.98
C LEU A 318 -7.52 3.53 -2.11
N ASN A 319 -8.14 4.02 -1.04
CA ASN A 319 -9.56 4.33 -0.98
C ASN A 319 -9.96 5.26 -2.12
N VAL A 320 -9.18 6.31 -2.41
CA VAL A 320 -9.49 7.32 -3.46
C VAL A 320 -9.00 6.96 -4.87
N CYS A 321 -8.17 5.92 -5.02
CA CYS A 321 -7.52 5.65 -6.29
C CYS A 321 -8.51 5.05 -7.32
N PRO A 322 -8.76 5.70 -8.47
CA PRO A 322 -9.66 5.16 -9.48
C PRO A 322 -9.12 3.85 -10.08
N VAL A 323 -7.80 3.69 -10.17
CA VAL A 323 -7.19 2.45 -10.68
C VAL A 323 -7.43 1.31 -9.70
N PHE A 324 -7.11 1.49 -8.41
CA PHE A 324 -7.33 0.48 -7.38
C PHE A 324 -8.81 0.07 -7.28
N LYS A 325 -9.74 1.03 -7.32
CA LYS A 325 -11.20 0.77 -7.34
C LYS A 325 -11.65 -0.11 -8.52
N ASN A 326 -10.91 -0.11 -9.63
CA ASN A 326 -11.25 -0.89 -10.83
C ASN A 326 -10.55 -2.24 -10.88
N ILE A 327 -9.24 -2.29 -10.57
CA ILE A 327 -8.45 -3.51 -10.77
C ILE A 327 -8.21 -4.30 -9.48
N GLY A 328 -8.43 -3.70 -8.31
CA GLY A 328 -8.18 -4.35 -7.03
C GLY A 328 -6.71 -4.43 -6.63
N GLY A 329 -6.44 -4.90 -5.41
CA GLY A 329 -5.09 -4.93 -4.86
C GLY A 329 -4.22 -6.06 -5.38
N HIS A 330 -4.76 -7.27 -5.57
CA HIS A 330 -3.98 -8.43 -6.05
C HIS A 330 -3.33 -8.19 -7.41
N THR A 331 -3.96 -7.39 -8.27
CA THR A 331 -3.43 -7.04 -9.61
C THR A 331 -2.04 -6.40 -9.55
N TYR A 332 -1.70 -5.69 -8.47
CA TYR A 332 -0.41 -5.02 -8.31
C TYR A 332 0.76 -6.02 -8.13
N GLY A 333 0.50 -7.24 -7.65
CA GLY A 333 1.52 -8.29 -7.51
C GLY A 333 2.61 -7.98 -6.48
N THR A 334 2.35 -7.11 -5.52
CA THR A 334 3.29 -6.69 -4.47
C THR A 334 2.54 -6.45 -3.16
N THR A 335 3.26 -6.54 -2.05
CA THR A 335 2.77 -6.29 -0.69
C THR A 335 2.11 -4.93 -0.55
N TYR A 336 2.70 -3.90 -1.16
CA TYR A 336 2.17 -2.54 -1.15
C TYR A 336 1.44 -2.27 -2.47
N ALA A 337 0.11 -2.31 -2.43
CA ALA A 337 -0.72 -1.97 -3.59
C ALA A 337 -1.09 -0.47 -3.65
N GLY A 338 -1.73 -0.06 -4.74
CA GLY A 338 -2.25 1.31 -4.90
C GLY A 338 -1.17 2.38 -5.08
N PRO A 339 -1.52 3.68 -4.95
CA PRO A 339 -0.62 4.78 -5.26
C PRO A 339 0.71 4.76 -4.50
N VAL A 340 0.67 4.58 -3.17
CA VAL A 340 1.91 4.49 -2.36
C VAL A 340 2.76 3.30 -2.77
N GLY A 341 2.12 2.16 -3.05
CA GLY A 341 2.78 0.96 -3.55
C GLY A 341 3.50 1.17 -4.88
N SER A 342 2.85 1.87 -5.81
CA SER A 342 3.41 2.25 -7.10
C SER A 342 4.55 3.27 -7.02
N VAL A 343 4.67 4.00 -5.91
CA VAL A 343 5.82 4.88 -5.62
C VAL A 343 6.98 4.05 -5.08
N ILE A 344 6.77 3.29 -4.00
CA ILE A 344 7.89 2.67 -3.25
C ILE A 344 8.39 1.35 -3.86
N THR A 345 7.53 0.54 -4.49
CA THR A 345 7.92 -0.79 -5.00
C THR A 345 9.09 -0.74 -6.00
N PRO A 346 9.13 0.22 -6.95
CA PRO A 346 10.30 0.44 -7.82
C PRO A 346 11.63 0.66 -7.07
N HIS A 347 11.61 1.26 -5.88
CA HIS A 347 12.82 1.44 -5.06
C HIS A 347 13.17 0.18 -4.27
N LEU A 348 12.16 -0.57 -3.79
CA LEU A 348 12.37 -1.78 -2.99
C LEU A 348 12.71 -3.03 -3.82
N ARG A 349 12.28 -3.09 -5.08
CA ARG A 349 12.35 -4.31 -5.92
C ARG A 349 12.95 -4.07 -7.31
N GLY A 350 13.51 -2.89 -7.56
CA GLY A 350 14.16 -2.52 -8.82
C GLY A 350 13.26 -1.73 -9.77
N LEU A 351 13.78 -0.58 -10.22
CA LEU A 351 13.01 0.41 -10.99
C LEU A 351 12.52 -0.16 -12.32
N GLN A 352 13.37 -0.84 -13.07
CA GLN A 352 13.04 -1.29 -14.43
C GLN A 352 12.00 -2.41 -14.47
N ASP A 353 12.01 -3.30 -13.49
CA ASP A 353 11.09 -4.43 -13.42
C ASP A 353 9.69 -3.96 -12.98
N TRP A 354 9.64 -2.94 -12.12
CA TRP A 354 8.41 -2.45 -11.48
C TRP A 354 7.90 -1.10 -11.98
N LYS A 355 8.58 -0.43 -12.93
CA LYS A 355 8.15 0.87 -13.51
C LYS A 355 6.75 0.89 -14.09
N HIS A 356 6.23 -0.28 -14.47
CA HIS A 356 4.87 -0.42 -14.99
C HIS A 356 3.81 0.01 -13.97
N LEU A 357 4.07 -0.14 -12.66
CA LEU A 357 3.19 0.31 -11.60
C LEU A 357 3.06 1.84 -11.58
N SER A 358 4.16 2.57 -11.76
CA SER A 358 4.12 4.03 -11.87
C SER A 358 3.44 4.47 -13.16
N GLY A 359 3.57 3.71 -14.24
CA GLY A 359 2.82 3.87 -15.49
C GLY A 359 1.31 3.62 -15.37
N ALA A 360 0.89 2.79 -14.42
CA ALA A 360 -0.51 2.44 -14.15
C ALA A 360 -1.21 3.45 -13.21
N SER A 361 -1.02 4.74 -13.49
CA SER A 361 -1.66 5.84 -12.75
C SER A 361 -2.20 6.89 -13.72
N SER A 362 -3.38 7.43 -13.41
CA SER A 362 -3.97 8.56 -14.14
C SER A 362 -3.33 9.90 -13.78
N LEU A 363 -2.47 9.95 -12.76
CA LEU A 363 -1.86 11.18 -12.23
C LEU A 363 -2.88 12.25 -11.80
N CYS A 364 -4.09 11.83 -11.41
CA CYS A 364 -5.18 12.75 -11.05
C CYS A 364 -5.01 13.50 -9.71
N GLY A 365 -3.94 13.28 -8.94
CA GLY A 365 -3.67 14.00 -7.70
C GLY A 365 -4.52 13.61 -6.47
N ALA A 366 -5.62 12.87 -6.63
CA ALA A 366 -6.53 12.52 -5.52
C ALA A 366 -5.83 11.83 -4.33
N CYS A 367 -4.81 11.01 -4.60
CA CYS A 367 -4.01 10.35 -3.56
C CYS A 367 -3.15 11.32 -2.73
N THR A 368 -2.56 12.35 -3.35
CA THR A 368 -1.84 13.42 -2.65
C THR A 368 -2.81 14.24 -1.79
N GLU A 369 -3.97 14.60 -2.35
CA GLU A 369 -5.00 15.35 -1.62
C GLU A 369 -5.51 14.57 -0.39
N ALA A 370 -5.69 13.25 -0.52
CA ALA A 370 -6.15 12.40 0.57
C ALA A 370 -5.07 12.06 1.61
N CYS A 371 -3.78 12.26 1.31
CA CYS A 371 -2.69 11.84 2.18
C CYS A 371 -2.67 12.64 3.49
N PRO A 372 -2.79 12.00 4.66
CA PRO A 372 -2.82 12.71 5.94
C PRO A 372 -1.46 13.31 6.33
N VAL A 373 -0.37 12.83 5.72
CA VAL A 373 1.01 13.31 5.95
C VAL A 373 1.60 13.96 4.70
N LYS A 374 0.73 14.52 3.84
CA LYS A 374 1.06 15.37 2.68
C LYS A 374 2.08 14.84 1.65
N ILE A 375 2.36 13.53 1.62
CA ILE A 375 3.22 12.92 0.58
C ILE A 375 2.68 13.22 -0.82
N ASP A 376 3.56 13.70 -1.70
CA ASP A 376 3.19 14.09 -3.05
C ASP A 376 3.24 12.92 -4.05
N LEU A 377 2.40 11.92 -3.77
CA LEU A 377 2.36 10.64 -4.47
C LEU A 377 2.30 10.77 -6.00
N HIS A 378 1.48 11.68 -6.55
CA HIS A 378 1.36 11.77 -8.01
C HIS A 378 2.62 12.33 -8.70
N HIS A 379 3.36 13.25 -8.07
CA HIS A 379 4.64 13.72 -8.60
C HIS A 379 5.74 12.67 -8.44
N HIS A 380 5.78 11.91 -7.34
CA HIS A 380 6.70 10.77 -7.21
C HIS A 380 6.51 9.71 -8.30
N LEU A 381 5.25 9.41 -8.67
CA LEU A 381 4.97 8.51 -9.79
C LEU A 381 5.51 9.07 -11.11
N LEU A 382 5.47 10.38 -11.31
CA LEU A 382 6.04 11.04 -12.49
C LEU A 382 7.58 10.99 -12.48
N GLN A 383 8.20 11.24 -11.33
CA GLN A 383 9.64 11.10 -11.14
C GLN A 383 10.11 9.66 -11.41
N ASN A 384 9.38 8.64 -10.94
CA ASN A 384 9.68 7.24 -11.26
C ASN A 384 9.62 6.97 -12.76
N ARG A 385 8.62 7.51 -13.47
CA ARG A 385 8.53 7.41 -14.94
C ARG A 385 9.73 8.08 -15.61
N ARG A 386 10.11 9.28 -15.16
CA ARG A 386 11.27 10.03 -15.66
C ARG A 386 12.56 9.25 -15.46
N ASN A 387 12.82 8.80 -14.23
CA ASN A 387 14.03 8.08 -13.85
C ASN A 387 14.12 6.74 -14.60
N ALA A 388 13.01 6.02 -14.74
CA ALA A 388 12.99 4.76 -15.48
C ALA A 388 13.28 4.94 -16.98
N ALA A 389 12.81 6.05 -17.58
CA ALA A 389 13.11 6.41 -18.96
C ALA A 389 14.55 6.91 -19.14
N ALA A 390 15.13 7.56 -18.13
CA ALA A 390 16.52 8.02 -18.15
C ALA A 390 17.51 6.84 -18.03
N GLU A 391 17.22 5.87 -17.18
CA GLU A 391 18.08 4.70 -16.96
C GLU A 391 18.10 3.74 -18.17
N LYS A 392 16.94 3.49 -18.79
CA LYS A 392 16.83 2.66 -20.01
C LYS A 392 16.06 3.42 -21.11
N PRO A 393 16.73 4.36 -21.80
CA PRO A 393 16.09 5.18 -22.81
C PRO A 393 15.74 4.36 -24.04
N VAL A 394 14.56 4.65 -24.60
CA VAL A 394 14.09 4.04 -25.84
C VAL A 394 14.29 5.06 -26.96
N TRP A 395 15.29 4.84 -27.81
CA TRP A 395 15.74 5.82 -28.81
C TRP A 395 14.63 6.24 -29.79
N TRP A 396 13.79 5.30 -30.20
CA TRP A 396 12.69 5.59 -31.14
C TRP A 396 11.57 6.40 -30.45
N GLU A 397 11.25 6.12 -29.18
CA GLU A 397 10.29 6.94 -28.41
C GLU A 397 10.82 8.37 -28.27
N LYS A 398 12.11 8.53 -27.97
CA LYS A 398 12.75 9.85 -27.88
C LYS A 398 12.64 10.62 -29.20
N SER A 399 12.93 9.98 -30.34
CA SER A 399 12.80 10.62 -31.66
C SER A 399 11.35 10.97 -31.99
N LEU A 400 10.38 10.10 -31.66
CA LEU A 400 8.95 10.40 -31.82
C LEU A 400 8.53 11.63 -31.02
N TRP A 401 8.95 11.73 -29.75
CA TRP A 401 8.64 12.89 -28.89
C TRP A 401 9.30 14.18 -29.37
N ILE A 402 10.54 14.12 -29.88
CA ILE A 402 11.21 15.27 -30.50
C ILE A 402 10.44 15.72 -31.74
N GLY A 403 10.06 14.79 -32.62
CA GLY A 403 9.27 15.08 -33.81
C GLY A 403 7.90 15.68 -33.46
N PHE A 404 7.21 15.12 -32.46
CA PHE A 404 5.97 15.67 -31.93
C PHE A 404 6.16 17.09 -31.39
N ALA A 405 7.20 17.35 -30.60
CA ALA A 405 7.48 18.68 -30.06
C ALA A 405 7.75 19.71 -31.17
N LEU A 406 8.54 19.35 -32.19
CA LEU A 406 8.77 20.20 -33.36
C LEU A 406 7.46 20.51 -34.10
N LEU A 407 6.62 19.50 -34.29
CA LEU A 407 5.33 19.64 -34.98
C LEU A 407 4.36 20.55 -34.21
N MET A 408 4.24 20.37 -32.90
CA MET A 408 3.35 21.15 -32.05
C MET A 408 3.82 22.59 -31.85
N ARG A 409 5.13 22.85 -31.95
CA ARG A 409 5.72 24.21 -31.87
C ARG A 409 5.54 25.03 -33.14
N GLN A 410 5.13 24.42 -34.25
CA GLN A 410 4.98 25.09 -35.55
C GLN A 410 3.48 25.22 -35.92
N PRO A 411 2.84 26.39 -35.68
CA PRO A 411 1.39 26.54 -35.84
C PRO A 411 0.86 26.28 -37.27
N THR A 412 1.71 26.51 -38.28
CA THR A 412 1.43 26.29 -39.70
C THR A 412 1.43 24.81 -40.05
N LEU A 413 2.44 24.06 -39.58
CA LEU A 413 2.54 22.62 -39.77
C LEU A 413 1.38 21.89 -39.07
N TYR A 414 1.07 22.27 -37.82
CA TYR A 414 -0.08 21.74 -37.10
C TYR A 414 -1.42 22.02 -37.82
N TYR A 415 -1.58 23.22 -38.37
CA TYR A 415 -2.78 23.56 -39.14
C TYR A 415 -2.95 22.70 -40.39
N TRP A 416 -1.89 22.49 -41.16
CA TRP A 416 -1.96 21.61 -42.34
C TRP A 416 -2.18 20.15 -41.97
N LEU A 417 -1.52 19.65 -40.92
CA LEU A 417 -1.74 18.29 -40.42
C LEU A 417 -3.20 18.07 -39.98
N THR A 418 -3.80 19.03 -39.26
CA THR A 418 -5.21 18.88 -38.83
C THR A 418 -6.20 18.85 -40.00
N LYS A 419 -5.87 19.44 -41.16
CA LYS A 419 -6.69 19.32 -42.37
C LYS A 419 -6.65 17.94 -43.02
N THR A 420 -5.60 17.15 -42.79
CA THR A 420 -5.50 15.79 -43.32
C THR A 420 -6.19 14.76 -42.42
N ALA A 421 -6.62 15.14 -41.21
CA ALA A 421 -7.26 14.23 -40.25
C ALA A 421 -8.52 13.53 -40.79
N PRO A 422 -9.44 14.19 -41.53
CA PRO A 422 -10.60 13.50 -42.13
C PRO A 422 -10.22 12.47 -43.19
N ILE A 423 -9.20 12.78 -43.99
CA ILE A 423 -8.67 11.87 -45.00
C ILE A 423 -8.02 10.66 -44.31
N ALA A 424 -7.19 10.91 -43.31
CA ALA A 424 -6.55 9.86 -42.53
C ALA A 424 -7.57 8.95 -41.83
N GLN A 425 -8.64 9.52 -41.26
CA GLN A 425 -9.71 8.74 -40.64
C GLN A 425 -10.53 7.94 -41.65
N PHE A 426 -10.75 8.45 -42.86
CA PHE A 426 -11.45 7.72 -43.93
C PHE A 426 -10.69 6.45 -44.36
N PHE A 427 -9.35 6.53 -44.43
CA PHE A 427 -8.50 5.38 -44.78
C PHE A 427 -8.10 4.50 -43.60
N HIS A 428 -8.25 4.98 -42.35
CA HIS A 428 -7.87 4.24 -41.14
C HIS A 428 -8.51 2.85 -41.02
N PRO A 429 -9.79 2.61 -41.38
CA PRO A 429 -10.40 1.28 -41.36
C PRO A 429 -9.66 0.22 -42.17
N LEU A 430 -8.90 0.61 -43.21
CA LEU A 430 -8.11 -0.32 -44.02
C LEU A 430 -6.93 -0.92 -43.26
N VAL A 431 -6.42 -0.20 -42.26
CA VAL A 431 -5.26 -0.61 -41.45
C VAL A 431 -5.64 -0.94 -40.01
N LYS A 432 -6.83 -0.57 -39.54
CA LYS A 432 -7.30 -0.71 -38.15
C LYS A 432 -7.09 -2.14 -37.61
N GLY A 433 -6.38 -2.24 -36.49
CA GLY A 433 -6.12 -3.51 -35.80
C GLY A 433 -4.97 -4.36 -36.39
N SER A 434 -4.48 -4.03 -37.58
CA SER A 434 -3.29 -4.66 -38.17
C SER A 434 -1.99 -4.15 -37.52
N ILE A 435 -0.87 -4.80 -37.80
CA ILE A 435 0.47 -4.33 -37.37
C ILE A 435 0.88 -3.02 -38.06
N LEU A 436 0.19 -2.65 -39.15
CA LEU A 436 0.40 -1.40 -39.88
C LEU A 436 -0.42 -0.24 -39.31
N ASP A 437 -1.28 -0.49 -38.32
CA ASP A 437 -2.01 0.58 -37.61
C ASP A 437 -1.02 1.33 -36.70
N PRO A 438 -0.65 2.59 -37.02
CA PRO A 438 0.27 3.35 -36.17
C PRO A 438 -0.32 3.62 -34.78
N MET A 439 -1.64 3.47 -34.62
CA MET A 439 -2.38 3.68 -33.39
C MET A 439 -2.93 2.37 -32.81
N GLN A 440 -2.39 1.21 -33.23
CA GLN A 440 -2.87 -0.13 -32.82
C GLN A 440 -3.09 -0.26 -31.31
N ALA A 441 -2.19 0.32 -30.51
CA ALA A 441 -2.26 0.28 -29.05
C ALA A 441 -3.54 0.93 -28.49
N TRP A 442 -4.09 1.94 -29.17
CA TRP A 442 -5.35 2.61 -28.83
C TRP A 442 -6.54 1.93 -29.49
N THR A 443 -6.45 1.68 -30.80
CA THR A 443 -7.56 1.22 -31.65
C THR A 443 -8.00 -0.22 -31.36
N ARG A 444 -7.17 -0.99 -30.65
CA ARG A 444 -7.51 -2.33 -30.15
C ARG A 444 -8.67 -2.33 -29.15
N THR A 445 -8.87 -1.25 -28.39
CA THR A 445 -9.89 -1.18 -27.33
C THR A 445 -10.76 0.07 -27.39
N ARG A 446 -10.42 1.04 -28.23
CA ARG A 446 -11.08 2.34 -28.32
C ARG A 446 -11.27 2.74 -29.77
N GLU A 447 -12.27 3.58 -30.00
CA GLU A 447 -12.50 4.19 -31.31
C GLU A 447 -12.07 5.66 -31.30
N PHE A 448 -11.68 6.18 -32.46
CA PHE A 448 -11.43 7.61 -32.60
C PHE A 448 -12.77 8.34 -32.77
N PRO A 449 -12.94 9.52 -32.14
CA PRO A 449 -14.10 10.36 -32.42
C PRO A 449 -14.11 10.74 -33.91
N MET A 450 -15.29 10.95 -34.49
CA MET A 450 -15.40 11.44 -35.87
C MET A 450 -14.70 12.79 -35.99
N SER A 451 -13.81 12.90 -36.97
CA SER A 451 -13.13 14.14 -37.32
C SER A 451 -14.13 15.11 -37.93
N ALA A 452 -14.03 16.38 -37.53
CA ALA A 452 -14.82 17.42 -38.14
C ALA A 452 -14.27 17.75 -39.54
N THR A 453 -15.16 18.00 -40.50
CA THR A 453 -14.80 18.44 -41.85
C THR A 453 -14.17 19.84 -41.88
N THR A 454 -14.45 20.65 -40.85
CA THR A 454 -13.91 22.01 -40.70
C THR A 454 -13.03 22.10 -39.46
N THR A 455 -11.82 22.64 -39.61
CA THR A 455 -10.92 22.87 -38.47
C THR A 455 -11.45 23.99 -37.57
N PHE A 456 -11.17 23.95 -36.26
CA PHE A 456 -11.55 25.04 -35.34
C PHE A 456 -11.03 26.41 -35.81
N LYS A 457 -9.81 26.46 -36.38
CA LYS A 457 -9.23 27.71 -36.92
C LYS A 457 -10.03 28.27 -38.09
N ASP A 458 -10.49 27.41 -39.01
CA ASP A 458 -11.30 27.84 -40.15
C ASP A 458 -12.71 28.26 -39.71
N TYR A 459 -13.34 27.46 -38.84
CA TYR A 459 -14.61 27.81 -38.19
C TYR A 459 -14.54 29.17 -37.49
N TRP A 460 -13.48 29.41 -36.70
CA TRP A 460 -13.28 30.66 -35.97
C TRP A 460 -13.06 31.86 -36.91
N LYS A 461 -12.29 31.69 -37.99
CA LYS A 461 -12.11 32.72 -39.02
C LYS A 461 -13.43 33.05 -39.74
N GLN A 462 -14.25 32.05 -40.03
CA GLN A 462 -15.57 32.24 -40.65
C GLN A 462 -16.52 32.98 -39.70
N LYS A 463 -16.59 32.58 -38.43
CA LYS A 463 -17.37 33.28 -37.38
C LYS A 463 -16.96 34.73 -37.21
N LYS A 464 -15.65 35.04 -37.15
CA LYS A 464 -15.16 36.43 -37.08
C LYS A 464 -15.53 37.27 -38.29
N LYS A 465 -15.51 36.68 -39.51
CA LYS A 465 -15.95 37.36 -40.73
C LYS A 465 -17.46 37.58 -40.79
N GLN A 466 -18.25 36.71 -40.16
CA GLN A 466 -19.71 36.84 -40.08
C GLN A 466 -20.17 37.83 -39.01
N GLY A 467 -19.45 37.95 -37.88
CA GLY A 467 -19.75 38.95 -36.83
C GLY A 467 -19.18 40.35 -37.08
N ALA A 468 -18.43 40.54 -38.18
CA ALA A 468 -17.92 41.84 -38.63
C ALA A 468 -18.67 42.38 -39.86
N ARG A 469 -19.82 41.78 -40.19
CA ARG A 469 -20.74 42.22 -41.24
C ARG A 469 -22.01 42.80 -40.65
#